data_AF-J9B3W6-F1
#
_entry.id   AF-J9B3W6-F1
#
_cell.length_a   1.000
_cell.length_b   1.000
_cell.length_c   1.000
_cell.angle_alpha   90.00
_cell.angle_beta   90.00
_cell.angle_gamma   90.00
#
_symmetry.space_group_name_H-M   'P 1'
#
loop_
_entity.id
_entity.type
_entity.pdbx_description
1 polymer ?
#
loop_
_entity_poly.entity_id
_entity_poly.type
_entity_poly.pdbx_seq_one_letter_code
_entity_poly.pdbx_strand_id
1 'polypeptide(L)'
;MCQYAILVSFQLPTDLCNIPKVDAECDDSELLCRLLQLVLGVALFCANSENFIRLLLDQSESVRWTAMNVMNEIKKILPERSKEKMKASETSSPEPIESKEQMVDLKSMVESLEQECTHLNEKLKEARTEKEALSSDNESLRLRVDELSEGSIEIESLRKQIRSLRSVRESTQDALYKIEAERDHFKNVNLQLLDENTELRTKIQDMAPLEEEFKRLKDELEEHRLIAQNYKTLESQITTYKAKLKEYKAQKIEIKVLEDKVATYMKSIIALEDEQRKNGALKTQIESLQLENSELEEKLNDEIRRSDKAEFDCKQLNERIDEIEKEKEHLRQERRELNEQLLLRDNSNGAPSLYDETTNENSTAVLRERIIRLEAEKEYLLAGDMADDEKLGLKEELNSLTVQKRNLETELKLAHNKSDDLRKRLKELNAIIESGNFVNSGRLTEEQTAKERMIIQIAQLEARLEQATRDLEQQIAEKKTLNEELTLSKQQAKNEKDRLTHYMEKARRMIEDLEEQNRAVEGGALSRHEFDSIRRERDTYKQNIEALKESHERSRTMQEEEQRLFTTHAYYMVFYAFDDKR
;
A
#
# COMPACT_ATOMS: atom_id res chain seq x y z
N MET A 1 -70.66 -6.08 -50.04
CA MET A 1 -69.61 -6.66 -50.93
C MET A 1 -70.08 -6.94 -52.36
N CYS A 2 -71.34 -7.28 -52.64
CA CYS A 2 -71.80 -7.48 -54.03
C CYS A 2 -71.93 -6.19 -54.89
N GLN A 3 -71.95 -5.01 -54.28
CA GLN A 3 -72.02 -3.72 -55.02
C GLN A 3 -70.65 -3.21 -55.49
N TYR A 4 -69.55 -3.59 -54.83
CA TYR A 4 -68.19 -3.17 -55.21
C TYR A 4 -67.61 -3.98 -56.39
N ALA A 5 -68.19 -5.15 -56.69
CA ALA A 5 -67.72 -6.03 -57.79
C ALA A 5 -68.05 -5.48 -59.19
N ILE A 6 -68.98 -4.53 -59.30
CA ILE A 6 -69.41 -3.94 -60.59
C ILE A 6 -68.37 -2.95 -61.12
N LEU A 7 -67.57 -2.33 -60.24
CA LEU A 7 -66.61 -1.26 -60.62
C LEU A 7 -65.27 -1.78 -61.16
N VAL A 8 -64.92 -3.05 -60.93
CA VAL A 8 -63.61 -3.59 -61.34
C VAL A 8 -63.64 -4.33 -62.69
N SER A 9 -64.83 -4.60 -63.25
CA SER A 9 -64.97 -5.55 -64.38
C SER A 9 -65.38 -4.92 -65.72
N PHE A 10 -65.69 -3.62 -65.79
CA PHE A 10 -66.08 -2.95 -67.04
C PHE A 10 -64.95 -2.09 -67.60
N GLN A 11 -64.08 -2.71 -68.42
CA GLN A 11 -63.13 -1.99 -69.26
C GLN A 11 -63.87 -1.46 -70.50
N LEU A 12 -64.49 -0.29 -70.37
CA LEU A 12 -65.24 0.35 -71.46
C LEU A 12 -64.27 0.97 -72.50
N PRO A 13 -64.60 0.92 -73.81
CA PRO A 13 -63.77 1.48 -74.88
C PRO A 13 -63.57 2.99 -74.72
N THR A 14 -62.33 3.45 -74.92
CA THR A 14 -61.78 4.77 -74.59
C THR A 14 -62.19 5.94 -75.49
N ASP A 15 -63.35 5.91 -76.13
CA ASP A 15 -63.81 7.03 -76.94
C ASP A 15 -65.19 7.51 -76.46
N LEU A 16 -65.19 8.76 -75.97
CA LEU A 16 -66.27 9.54 -75.33
C LEU A 16 -66.39 9.41 -73.80
N CYS A 17 -66.06 10.54 -73.14
CA CYS A 17 -66.14 10.88 -71.71
C CYS A 17 -65.00 10.41 -70.79
N ASN A 18 -63.98 11.28 -70.68
CA ASN A 18 -63.07 11.36 -69.52
C ASN A 18 -63.89 11.56 -68.23
N ILE A 19 -64.03 10.51 -67.42
CA ILE A 19 -64.49 10.59 -66.04
C ILE A 19 -63.25 10.30 -65.16
N PRO A 20 -62.86 11.18 -64.23
CA PRO A 20 -61.70 10.97 -63.38
C PRO A 20 -61.87 9.72 -62.52
N LYS A 21 -60.77 8.98 -62.30
CA LYS A 21 -60.68 7.86 -61.37
C LYS A 21 -61.31 8.28 -60.04
N VAL A 22 -62.41 7.64 -59.67
CA VAL A 22 -63.02 7.81 -58.35
C VAL A 22 -62.19 6.97 -57.39
N ASP A 23 -61.24 7.62 -56.72
CA ASP A 23 -60.54 7.05 -55.58
C ASP A 23 -61.56 6.71 -54.48
N ALA A 24 -61.29 5.59 -53.80
CA ALA A 24 -62.20 4.91 -52.89
C ALA A 24 -62.36 5.64 -51.53
N GLU A 25 -62.80 6.90 -51.55
CA GLU A 25 -63.08 7.72 -50.36
C GLU A 25 -64.40 8.50 -50.51
N CYS A 26 -65.48 7.80 -50.87
CA CYS A 26 -66.83 8.36 -50.82
C CYS A 26 -67.72 7.41 -50.00
N ASP A 27 -67.85 7.69 -48.70
CA ASP A 27 -68.60 6.87 -47.73
C ASP A 27 -70.12 6.85 -47.97
N ASP A 28 -70.63 7.69 -48.88
CA ASP A 28 -72.03 7.71 -49.26
C ASP A 28 -72.34 6.67 -50.34
N SER A 29 -72.64 5.46 -49.86
CA SER A 29 -73.16 4.35 -50.69
C SER A 29 -74.37 4.78 -51.56
N GLU A 30 -75.14 5.79 -51.16
CA GLU A 30 -76.30 6.29 -51.89
C GLU A 30 -75.90 7.15 -53.10
N LEU A 31 -74.86 7.98 -52.98
CA LEU A 31 -74.32 8.79 -54.08
C LEU A 31 -73.68 7.90 -55.15
N LEU A 32 -72.94 6.87 -54.72
CA LEU A 32 -72.37 5.89 -55.64
C LEU A 32 -73.46 5.12 -56.40
N CYS A 33 -74.55 4.75 -55.74
CA CYS A 33 -75.70 4.11 -56.38
C CYS A 33 -76.39 5.04 -57.39
N ARG A 34 -76.55 6.33 -57.08
CA ARG A 34 -77.16 7.32 -58.00
C ARG A 34 -76.29 7.62 -59.21
N LEU A 35 -74.96 7.69 -59.01
CA LEU A 35 -74.00 7.81 -60.11
C LEU A 35 -74.04 6.58 -61.02
N LEU A 36 -74.10 5.37 -60.43
CA LEU A 36 -74.20 4.12 -61.19
C LEU A 36 -75.51 4.04 -61.99
N GLN A 37 -76.65 4.47 -61.41
CA GLN A 37 -77.94 4.57 -62.11
C GLN A 37 -77.89 5.54 -63.30
N LEU A 38 -77.20 6.67 -63.15
CA LEU A 38 -77.04 7.66 -64.20
C LEU A 38 -76.19 7.12 -65.37
N VAL A 39 -75.04 6.49 -65.05
CA VAL A 39 -74.15 5.89 -66.04
C VAL A 39 -74.85 4.75 -66.80
N LEU A 40 -75.64 3.92 -66.10
CA LEU A 40 -76.44 2.86 -66.73
C LEU A 40 -77.54 3.42 -67.65
N GLY A 41 -78.21 4.50 -67.22
CA GLY A 41 -79.21 5.20 -68.03
C GLY A 41 -78.61 5.78 -69.31
N VAL A 42 -77.47 6.47 -69.20
CA VAL A 42 -76.78 7.07 -70.37
C VAL A 42 -76.32 6.00 -71.36
N ALA A 43 -75.77 4.88 -70.88
CA ALA A 43 -75.32 3.78 -71.74
C ALA A 43 -76.47 3.11 -72.53
N LEU A 44 -77.70 3.08 -72.00
CA LEU A 44 -78.88 2.51 -72.67
C LEU A 44 -79.51 3.44 -73.71
N PHE A 45 -79.32 4.77 -73.60
CA PHE A 45 -79.83 5.76 -74.56
C PHE A 45 -78.80 6.20 -75.61
N CYS A 46 -77.59 5.62 -75.61
CA CYS A 46 -76.59 5.83 -76.66
C CYS A 46 -76.93 5.03 -77.94
N ALA A 47 -76.51 5.54 -79.10
CA ALA A 47 -76.75 4.93 -80.41
C ALA A 47 -76.10 3.53 -80.62
N ASN A 48 -75.24 3.08 -79.70
CA ASN A 48 -74.57 1.78 -79.69
C ASN A 48 -75.13 0.83 -78.60
N SER A 49 -76.40 0.97 -78.22
CA SER A 49 -77.05 0.19 -77.14
C SER A 49 -76.97 -1.33 -77.33
N GLU A 50 -76.87 -1.83 -78.57
CA GLU A 50 -76.76 -3.26 -78.87
C GLU A 50 -75.46 -3.91 -78.34
N ASN A 51 -74.33 -3.18 -78.39
CA ASN A 51 -73.05 -3.68 -77.88
C ASN A 51 -73.05 -3.72 -76.35
N PHE A 52 -73.70 -2.75 -75.71
CA PHE A 52 -73.85 -2.69 -74.26
C PHE A 52 -74.80 -3.79 -73.75
N ILE A 53 -75.93 -4.04 -74.43
CA ILE A 53 -76.87 -5.12 -74.09
C ILE A 53 -76.20 -6.51 -74.22
N ARG A 54 -75.36 -6.72 -75.24
CA ARG A 54 -74.56 -7.96 -75.36
C ARG A 54 -73.58 -8.15 -74.21
N LEU A 55 -72.83 -7.12 -73.83
CA LEU A 55 -71.91 -7.20 -72.69
C LEU A 55 -72.66 -7.45 -71.36
N LEU A 56 -73.85 -6.86 -71.20
CA LEU A 56 -74.70 -7.02 -70.02
C LEU A 56 -75.28 -8.46 -69.93
N LEU A 57 -75.58 -9.08 -71.08
CA LEU A 57 -76.08 -10.46 -71.17
C LEU A 57 -75.03 -11.51 -70.76
N ASP A 58 -73.73 -11.21 -70.92
CA ASP A 58 -72.61 -12.11 -70.60
C ASP A 58 -72.20 -12.07 -69.10
N GLN A 59 -72.87 -11.23 -68.30
CA GLN A 59 -72.58 -11.08 -66.87
C GLN A 59 -73.40 -12.04 -65.98
N SER A 60 -72.97 -12.17 -64.73
CA SER A 60 -73.63 -12.99 -63.70
C SER A 60 -75.14 -12.66 -63.54
N GLU A 61 -75.93 -13.69 -63.22
CA GLU A 61 -77.40 -13.62 -63.18
C GLU A 61 -77.93 -12.57 -62.18
N SER A 62 -77.20 -12.35 -61.09
CA SER A 62 -77.49 -11.31 -60.10
C SER A 62 -77.38 -9.90 -60.69
N VAL A 63 -76.33 -9.61 -61.48
CA VAL A 63 -76.10 -8.29 -62.11
C VAL A 63 -77.11 -8.02 -63.23
N ARG A 64 -77.47 -9.06 -63.99
CA ARG A 64 -78.51 -8.97 -65.04
C ARG A 64 -79.87 -8.59 -64.45
N TRP A 65 -80.24 -9.17 -63.31
CA TRP A 65 -81.53 -8.89 -62.67
C TRP A 65 -81.62 -7.46 -62.12
N THR A 66 -80.56 -6.97 -61.46
CA THR A 66 -80.53 -5.57 -60.96
C THR A 66 -80.58 -4.55 -62.08
N ALA A 67 -79.86 -4.78 -63.20
CA ALA A 67 -79.89 -3.89 -64.35
C ALA A 67 -81.28 -3.86 -65.04
N MET A 68 -81.96 -5.01 -65.12
CA MET A 68 -83.33 -5.10 -65.67
C MET A 68 -84.36 -4.34 -64.81
N ASN A 69 -84.22 -4.39 -63.47
CA ASN A 69 -85.09 -3.62 -62.57
C ASN A 69 -84.88 -2.11 -62.71
N VAL A 70 -83.62 -1.66 -62.82
CA VAL A 70 -83.30 -0.25 -63.07
C VAL A 70 -83.83 0.22 -64.44
N MET A 71 -83.77 -0.65 -65.46
CA MET A 71 -84.34 -0.37 -66.79
C MET A 71 -85.86 -0.16 -66.74
N ASN A 72 -86.58 -1.01 -66.01
CA ASN A 72 -88.04 -0.91 -65.87
C ASN A 72 -88.47 0.32 -65.03
N GLU A 73 -87.67 0.71 -64.04
CA GLU A 73 -87.86 1.96 -63.27
C GLU A 73 -87.70 3.20 -64.16
N ILE A 74 -86.63 3.28 -64.97
CA ILE A 74 -86.36 4.43 -65.85
C ILE A 74 -87.44 4.58 -66.93
N LYS A 75 -87.96 3.46 -67.45
CA LYS A 75 -89.03 3.45 -68.46
C LYS A 75 -90.38 3.96 -67.92
N LYS A 76 -90.57 3.95 -66.59
CA LYS A 76 -91.78 4.42 -65.91
C LYS A 76 -91.80 5.95 -65.68
N ILE A 77 -90.67 6.63 -65.86
CA ILE A 77 -90.47 8.05 -65.49
C ILE A 77 -90.57 9.02 -66.71
N LEU A 78 -90.79 8.52 -67.94
CA LEU A 78 -90.86 9.37 -69.15
C LEU A 78 -92.31 9.61 -69.65
N PRO A 79 -92.82 10.87 -69.72
CA PRO A 79 -94.12 11.19 -70.33
C PRO A 79 -94.05 11.39 -71.85
N GLU A 80 -95.07 10.89 -72.57
CA GLU A 80 -95.31 11.16 -73.99
C GLU A 80 -95.73 12.62 -74.24
N ARG A 81 -95.28 13.20 -75.37
CA ARG A 81 -95.33 14.64 -75.69
C ARG A 81 -96.35 14.91 -76.80
N SER A 82 -97.44 15.63 -76.51
CA SER A 82 -98.43 16.12 -77.50
C SER A 82 -98.43 17.65 -77.61
N LYS A 83 -98.60 18.21 -78.82
CA LYS A 83 -98.43 19.63 -79.20
C LYS A 83 -99.76 20.31 -79.60
N GLU A 84 -99.72 21.67 -79.61
CA GLU A 84 -100.49 22.67 -80.43
C GLU A 84 -101.92 23.06 -79.98
N LYS A 85 -102.48 24.28 -80.20
CA LYS A 85 -102.05 25.65 -80.64
C LYS A 85 -103.25 26.65 -80.43
N MET A 86 -103.00 27.95 -80.65
CA MET A 86 -103.79 29.15 -80.34
C MET A 86 -104.45 29.83 -81.57
N LYS A 87 -105.41 30.76 -81.32
CA LYS A 87 -105.93 31.94 -82.11
C LYS A 87 -107.31 31.77 -82.79
N ALA A 88 -108.09 32.80 -83.14
CA ALA A 88 -108.46 34.17 -82.69
C ALA A 88 -109.45 34.73 -83.75
N SER A 89 -110.27 35.73 -83.37
CA SER A 89 -111.51 36.27 -83.99
C SER A 89 -111.40 37.18 -85.25
N GLU A 90 -112.59 37.60 -85.75
CA GLU A 90 -112.97 38.82 -86.54
C GLU A 90 -112.95 38.76 -88.10
N THR A 91 -113.78 39.44 -88.91
CA THR A 91 -115.21 39.90 -88.99
C THR A 91 -115.41 40.56 -90.38
N SER A 92 -116.68 40.68 -90.83
CA SER A 92 -117.27 41.69 -91.76
C SER A 92 -117.28 41.51 -93.30
N SER A 93 -118.44 41.89 -93.89
CA SER A 93 -118.91 41.90 -95.31
C SER A 93 -118.42 43.17 -96.09
N PRO A 94 -119.01 43.76 -97.19
CA PRO A 94 -120.38 43.72 -97.79
C PRO A 94 -120.52 43.82 -99.35
N GLU A 95 -121.79 43.88 -99.86
CA GLU A 95 -122.40 44.70 -100.97
C GLU A 95 -123.46 43.93 -101.84
N PRO A 96 -124.41 44.57 -102.58
CA PRO A 96 -125.56 45.39 -102.13
C PRO A 96 -126.92 45.06 -102.85
N ILE A 97 -128.03 45.75 -102.49
CA ILE A 97 -129.13 46.33 -103.34
C ILE A 97 -130.51 46.40 -102.60
N GLU A 98 -131.07 47.63 -102.53
CA GLU A 98 -132.49 48.11 -102.47
C GLU A 98 -133.58 47.38 -101.64
N SER A 99 -134.57 47.96 -100.95
CA SER A 99 -135.00 49.33 -100.65
C SER A 99 -136.08 49.33 -99.54
N LYS A 100 -136.07 50.35 -98.68
CA LYS A 100 -137.18 50.88 -97.83
C LYS A 100 -137.71 50.16 -96.55
N GLU A 101 -137.26 48.96 -96.16
CA GLU A 101 -137.62 48.37 -94.84
C GLU A 101 -136.58 48.61 -93.71
N GLN A 102 -135.42 49.21 -94.02
CA GLN A 102 -134.24 49.29 -93.13
C GLN A 102 -134.30 50.29 -91.97
N MET A 103 -135.36 51.09 -91.82
CA MET A 103 -135.35 52.16 -90.82
C MET A 103 -135.73 51.70 -89.40
N VAL A 104 -136.36 50.52 -89.27
CA VAL A 104 -136.79 49.97 -87.97
C VAL A 104 -135.71 49.06 -87.35
N ASP A 105 -135.06 48.20 -88.14
CA ASP A 105 -134.02 47.28 -87.65
C ASP A 105 -132.71 47.96 -87.25
N LEU A 106 -132.35 49.09 -87.89
CA LEU A 106 -131.17 49.86 -87.49
C LEU A 106 -131.31 50.45 -86.08
N LYS A 107 -132.54 50.71 -85.63
CA LYS A 107 -132.78 51.32 -84.32
C LYS A 107 -132.62 50.33 -83.18
N SER A 108 -133.06 49.08 -83.36
CA SER A 108 -132.85 48.01 -82.37
C SER A 108 -131.39 47.56 -82.29
N MET A 109 -130.65 47.59 -83.40
CA MET A 109 -129.21 47.25 -83.40
C MET A 109 -128.37 48.29 -82.66
N VAL A 110 -128.70 49.58 -82.80
CA VAL A 110 -128.03 50.66 -82.06
C VAL A 110 -128.27 50.54 -80.56
N GLU A 111 -129.50 50.30 -80.11
CA GLU A 111 -129.81 50.09 -78.68
C GLU A 111 -129.09 48.86 -78.08
N SER A 112 -128.96 47.77 -78.85
CA SER A 112 -128.21 46.58 -78.41
C SER A 112 -126.71 46.85 -78.26
N LEU A 113 -126.11 47.60 -79.20
CA LEU A 113 -124.70 47.97 -79.16
C LEU A 113 -124.39 48.97 -78.05
N GLU A 114 -125.34 49.84 -77.72
CA GLU A 114 -125.21 50.75 -76.57
C GLU A 114 -125.21 49.96 -75.24
N GLN A 115 -126.08 48.96 -75.09
CA GLN A 115 -126.09 48.07 -73.92
C GLN A 115 -124.80 47.23 -73.82
N GLU A 116 -124.27 46.75 -74.95
CA GLU A 116 -123.00 46.02 -74.96
C GLU A 116 -121.82 46.94 -74.64
N CYS A 117 -121.83 48.17 -75.14
CA CYS A 117 -120.85 49.21 -74.79
C CYS A 117 -120.90 49.54 -73.29
N THR A 118 -122.08 49.70 -72.68
CA THR A 118 -122.16 49.98 -71.24
C THR A 118 -121.68 48.79 -70.41
N HIS A 119 -122.06 47.56 -70.77
CA HIS A 119 -121.64 46.34 -70.08
C HIS A 119 -120.13 46.08 -70.21
N LEU A 120 -119.53 46.29 -71.39
CA LEU A 120 -118.07 46.21 -71.55
C LEU A 120 -117.36 47.29 -70.73
N ASN A 121 -117.93 48.49 -70.64
CA ASN A 121 -117.35 49.58 -69.86
C ASN A 121 -117.44 49.31 -68.34
N GLU A 122 -118.48 48.61 -67.88
CA GLU A 122 -118.60 48.11 -66.50
C GLU A 122 -117.53 47.05 -66.20
N LYS A 123 -117.38 46.03 -67.05
CA LYS A 123 -116.31 45.02 -66.90
C LYS A 123 -114.91 45.62 -66.92
N LEU A 124 -114.69 46.65 -67.74
CA LEU A 124 -113.40 47.34 -67.81
C LEU A 124 -113.14 48.16 -66.53
N LYS A 125 -114.18 48.75 -65.94
CA LYS A 125 -114.09 49.38 -64.61
C LYS A 125 -113.77 48.36 -63.52
N GLU A 126 -114.45 47.21 -63.50
CA GLU A 126 -114.17 46.13 -62.53
C GLU A 126 -112.72 45.63 -62.64
N ALA A 127 -112.25 45.33 -63.86
CA ALA A 127 -110.88 44.89 -64.10
C ALA A 127 -109.84 45.96 -63.72
N ARG A 128 -110.15 47.25 -63.91
CA ARG A 128 -109.30 48.35 -63.44
C ARG A 128 -109.23 48.38 -61.92
N THR A 129 -110.37 48.24 -61.23
CA THR A 129 -110.41 48.21 -59.76
C THR A 129 -109.68 46.99 -59.18
N GLU A 130 -109.78 45.82 -59.81
CA GLU A 130 -109.05 44.62 -59.39
C GLU A 130 -107.54 44.77 -59.64
N LYS A 131 -107.14 45.35 -60.78
CA LYS A 131 -105.74 45.67 -61.05
C LYS A 131 -105.18 46.67 -60.04
N GLU A 132 -105.94 47.69 -59.69
CA GLU A 132 -105.57 48.67 -58.67
C GLU A 132 -105.45 48.01 -57.29
N ALA A 133 -106.37 47.10 -56.93
CA ALA A 133 -106.30 46.32 -55.70
C ALA A 133 -105.06 45.41 -55.65
N LEU A 134 -104.79 44.63 -56.71
CA LEU A 134 -103.62 43.76 -56.79
C LEU A 134 -102.30 44.54 -56.84
N SER A 135 -102.29 45.73 -57.45
CA SER A 135 -101.12 46.62 -57.43
C SER A 135 -100.86 47.13 -56.01
N SER A 136 -101.92 47.51 -55.28
CA SER A 136 -101.83 47.93 -53.89
C SER A 136 -101.35 46.78 -52.98
N ASP A 137 -101.86 45.56 -53.17
CA ASP A 137 -101.41 44.39 -52.43
C ASP A 137 -99.93 44.06 -52.71
N ASN A 138 -99.48 44.16 -53.98
CA ASN A 138 -98.07 43.96 -54.32
C ASN A 138 -97.16 45.01 -53.70
N GLU A 139 -97.58 46.27 -53.68
CA GLU A 139 -96.87 47.33 -52.96
C GLU A 139 -96.80 47.02 -51.45
N SER A 140 -97.89 46.55 -50.85
CA SER A 140 -97.91 46.15 -49.43
C SER A 140 -96.96 44.98 -49.12
N LEU A 141 -96.89 43.99 -50.01
CA LEU A 141 -96.01 42.83 -49.85
C LEU A 141 -94.54 43.20 -50.05
N ARG A 142 -94.25 44.09 -51.01
CA ARG A 142 -92.89 44.63 -51.20
C ARG A 142 -92.45 45.39 -49.97
N LEU A 143 -93.29 46.29 -49.44
CA LEU A 143 -92.99 47.01 -48.20
C LEU A 143 -92.76 46.05 -47.03
N ARG A 144 -93.55 44.98 -46.90
CA ARG A 144 -93.36 43.97 -45.84
C ARG A 144 -92.09 43.14 -46.01
N VAL A 145 -91.66 42.87 -47.24
CA VAL A 145 -90.37 42.23 -47.52
C VAL A 145 -89.22 43.19 -47.24
N ASP A 146 -89.35 44.46 -47.61
CA ASP A 146 -88.35 45.50 -47.36
C ASP A 146 -88.23 45.78 -45.85
N GLU A 147 -89.32 45.78 -45.09
CA GLU A 147 -89.33 45.87 -43.61
C GLU A 147 -88.60 44.69 -42.95
N LEU A 148 -88.78 43.47 -43.48
CA LEU A 148 -88.06 42.28 -43.00
C LEU A 148 -86.59 42.25 -43.46
N SER A 149 -86.27 42.85 -44.60
CA SER A 149 -84.95 42.79 -45.24
C SER A 149 -84.01 43.93 -44.81
N GLU A 150 -84.49 45.16 -44.78
CA GLU A 150 -83.69 46.37 -44.51
C GLU A 150 -83.75 46.84 -43.05
N GLY A 151 -84.76 46.42 -42.26
CA GLY A 151 -85.06 47.07 -40.98
C GLY A 151 -85.34 46.17 -39.76
N SER A 152 -85.34 44.85 -39.89
CA SER A 152 -85.59 43.98 -38.72
C SER A 152 -84.41 44.00 -37.75
N ILE A 153 -84.50 44.86 -36.74
CA ILE A 153 -83.57 44.94 -35.59
C ILE A 153 -83.38 43.56 -34.96
N GLU A 154 -84.42 42.71 -34.99
CA GLU A 154 -84.38 41.33 -34.49
C GLU A 154 -83.45 40.43 -35.34
N ILE A 155 -83.51 40.51 -36.67
CA ILE A 155 -82.62 39.74 -37.56
C ILE A 155 -81.16 40.19 -37.39
N GLU A 156 -80.90 41.50 -37.29
CA GLU A 156 -79.53 41.99 -37.06
C GLU A 156 -79.02 41.66 -35.65
N SER A 157 -79.90 41.67 -34.63
CA SER A 157 -79.59 41.20 -33.28
C SER A 157 -79.23 39.71 -33.26
N LEU A 158 -80.01 38.86 -33.94
CA LEU A 158 -79.71 37.42 -34.10
C LEU A 158 -78.39 37.21 -34.84
N ARG A 159 -78.09 37.97 -35.89
CA ARG A 159 -76.79 37.92 -36.59
C ARG A 159 -75.64 38.33 -35.67
N LYS A 160 -75.81 39.36 -34.84
CA LYS A 160 -74.83 39.78 -33.85
C LYS A 160 -74.61 38.71 -32.78
N GLN A 161 -75.68 38.06 -32.31
CA GLN A 161 -75.61 36.93 -31.38
C GLN A 161 -74.92 35.71 -32.00
N ILE A 162 -75.19 35.39 -33.27
CA ILE A 162 -74.48 34.33 -33.99
C ILE A 162 -73.00 34.66 -34.12
N ARG A 163 -72.64 35.91 -34.42
CA ARG A 163 -71.23 36.36 -34.46
C ARG A 163 -70.55 36.25 -33.09
N SER A 164 -71.21 36.67 -32.01
CA SER A 164 -70.65 36.55 -30.66
C SER A 164 -70.50 35.09 -30.25
N LEU A 165 -71.49 34.23 -30.53
CA LEU A 165 -71.40 32.80 -30.27
C LEU A 165 -70.28 32.12 -31.07
N ARG A 166 -70.08 32.50 -32.34
CA ARG A 166 -68.95 32.01 -33.16
C ARG A 166 -67.61 32.42 -32.56
N SER A 167 -67.47 33.68 -32.13
CA SER A 167 -66.26 34.18 -31.47
C SER A 167 -66.00 33.47 -30.13
N VAL A 168 -67.04 33.22 -29.33
CA VAL A 168 -66.92 32.47 -28.07
C VAL A 168 -66.52 31.01 -28.35
N ARG A 169 -67.12 30.37 -29.36
CA ARG A 169 -66.75 29.02 -29.80
C ARG A 169 -65.27 28.96 -30.25
N GLU A 170 -64.83 29.92 -31.05
CA GLU A 170 -63.43 29.99 -31.50
C GLU A 170 -62.46 30.22 -30.33
N SER A 171 -62.77 31.15 -29.43
CA SER A 171 -61.97 31.41 -28.23
C SER A 171 -61.89 30.20 -27.28
N THR A 172 -63.01 29.49 -27.09
CA THR A 172 -63.03 28.25 -26.29
C THR A 172 -62.31 27.11 -26.97
N GLN A 173 -62.38 27.00 -28.29
CA GLN A 173 -61.61 26.04 -29.08
C GLN A 173 -60.09 26.30 -28.98
N ASP A 174 -59.66 27.55 -29.07
CA ASP A 174 -58.26 27.93 -28.87
C ASP A 174 -57.77 27.62 -27.45
N ALA A 175 -58.62 27.88 -26.44
CA ALA A 175 -58.30 27.52 -25.05
C ALA A 175 -58.19 26.01 -24.86
N LEU A 176 -59.06 25.22 -25.50
CA LEU A 176 -58.98 23.75 -25.50
C LEU A 176 -57.67 23.27 -26.11
N TYR A 177 -57.28 23.77 -27.28
CA TYR A 177 -56.02 23.37 -27.91
C TYR A 177 -54.79 23.72 -27.06
N LYS A 178 -54.80 24.88 -26.37
CA LYS A 178 -53.73 25.25 -25.43
C LYS A 178 -53.65 24.28 -24.26
N ILE A 179 -54.78 23.96 -23.64
CA ILE A 179 -54.84 23.01 -22.52
C ILE A 179 -54.44 21.60 -22.97
N GLU A 180 -54.82 21.17 -24.17
CA GLU A 180 -54.40 19.88 -24.73
C GLU A 180 -52.88 19.82 -24.96
N ALA A 181 -52.29 20.89 -25.49
CA ALA A 181 -50.84 20.99 -25.65
C ALA A 181 -50.10 20.97 -24.30
N GLU A 182 -50.59 21.70 -23.30
CA GLU A 182 -50.03 21.67 -21.94
C GLU A 182 -50.18 20.30 -21.29
N ARG A 183 -51.34 19.64 -21.42
CA ARG A 183 -51.58 18.28 -20.93
C ARG A 183 -50.60 17.30 -21.55
N ASP A 184 -50.38 17.37 -22.86
CA ASP A 184 -49.47 16.47 -23.57
C ASP A 184 -48.01 16.76 -23.19
N HIS A 185 -47.64 18.03 -22.98
CA HIS A 185 -46.34 18.40 -22.42
C HIS A 185 -46.13 17.81 -21.02
N PHE A 186 -47.08 17.97 -20.10
CA PHE A 186 -46.99 17.39 -18.76
C PHE A 186 -46.96 15.86 -18.77
N LYS A 187 -47.69 15.23 -19.70
CA LYS A 187 -47.64 13.77 -19.88
C LYS A 187 -46.24 13.31 -20.30
N ASN A 188 -45.61 14.02 -21.23
CA ASN A 188 -44.23 13.73 -21.66
C ASN A 188 -43.22 13.93 -20.52
N VAL A 189 -43.32 15.02 -19.77
CA VAL A 189 -42.45 15.28 -18.61
C VAL A 189 -42.64 14.20 -17.54
N ASN A 190 -43.87 13.76 -17.29
CA ASN A 190 -44.14 12.71 -16.30
C ASN A 190 -43.58 11.35 -16.73
N LEU A 191 -43.63 11.03 -18.03
CA LEU A 191 -42.97 9.84 -18.59
C LEU A 191 -41.44 9.92 -18.43
N GLN A 192 -40.83 11.05 -18.73
CA GLN A 192 -39.39 11.26 -18.54
C GLN A 192 -38.99 11.09 -17.06
N LEU A 193 -39.75 11.68 -16.13
CA LEU A 193 -39.50 11.54 -14.70
C LEU A 193 -39.68 10.09 -14.21
N LEU A 194 -40.62 9.34 -14.78
CA LEU A 194 -40.78 7.91 -14.50
C LEU A 194 -39.55 7.13 -14.97
N ASP A 195 -39.08 7.37 -16.19
CA ASP A 195 -37.90 6.73 -16.74
C ASP A 195 -36.65 7.05 -15.88
N GLU A 196 -36.41 8.31 -15.54
CA GLU A 196 -35.34 8.72 -14.62
C GLU A 196 -35.46 8.04 -13.25
N ASN A 197 -36.67 7.90 -12.71
CA ASN A 197 -36.89 7.21 -11.44
C ASN A 197 -36.53 5.72 -11.54
N THR A 198 -36.87 5.09 -12.66
CA THR A 198 -36.50 3.68 -12.90
C THR A 198 -34.99 3.52 -13.05
N GLU A 199 -34.31 4.42 -13.76
CA GLU A 199 -32.84 4.41 -13.87
C GLU A 199 -32.14 4.63 -12.53
N LEU A 200 -32.68 5.51 -11.68
CA LEU A 200 -32.14 5.70 -10.33
C LEU A 200 -32.35 4.46 -9.47
N ARG A 201 -33.49 3.78 -9.60
CA ARG A 201 -33.74 2.52 -8.88
C ARG A 201 -32.82 1.39 -9.34
N THR A 202 -32.57 1.26 -10.65
CA THR A 202 -31.62 0.25 -11.16
C THR A 202 -30.21 0.56 -10.66
N LYS A 203 -29.76 1.82 -10.71
CA LYS A 203 -28.47 2.24 -10.13
C LYS A 203 -28.37 1.90 -8.64
N ILE A 204 -29.42 2.14 -7.85
CA ILE A 204 -29.44 1.75 -6.43
C ILE A 204 -29.33 0.22 -6.27
N GLN A 205 -30.03 -0.53 -7.10
CA GLN A 205 -29.97 -2.00 -7.08
C GLN A 205 -28.58 -2.53 -7.47
N ASP A 206 -27.91 -1.91 -8.43
CA ASP A 206 -26.55 -2.25 -8.86
C ASP A 206 -25.49 -1.88 -7.80
N MET A 207 -25.76 -0.89 -6.95
CA MET A 207 -24.89 -0.54 -5.82
C MET A 207 -24.97 -1.53 -4.65
N ALA A 208 -26.09 -2.26 -4.50
CA ALA A 208 -26.27 -3.25 -3.43
C ALA A 208 -25.21 -4.39 -3.43
N PRO A 209 -24.93 -5.09 -4.54
CA PRO A 209 -23.88 -6.13 -4.55
C PRO A 209 -22.48 -5.55 -4.30
N LEU A 210 -22.21 -4.32 -4.75
CA LEU A 210 -20.94 -3.65 -4.46
C LEU A 210 -20.76 -3.36 -2.95
N GLU A 211 -21.85 -3.01 -2.26
CA GLU A 211 -21.82 -2.85 -0.80
C GLU A 211 -21.55 -4.19 -0.08
N GLU A 212 -22.12 -5.29 -0.57
CA GLU A 212 -21.82 -6.63 -0.05
C GLU A 212 -20.36 -7.04 -0.30
N GLU A 213 -19.84 -6.80 -1.49
CA GLU A 213 -18.43 -7.04 -1.82
C GLU A 213 -17.50 -6.19 -0.94
N PHE A 214 -17.84 -4.92 -0.72
CA PHE A 214 -17.08 -4.06 0.18
C PHE A 214 -17.07 -4.60 1.62
N LYS A 215 -18.21 -5.11 2.11
CA LYS A 215 -18.30 -5.75 3.44
C LYS A 215 -17.42 -7.02 3.50
N ARG A 216 -17.47 -7.88 2.48
CA ARG A 216 -16.63 -9.10 2.42
C ARG A 216 -15.14 -8.76 2.40
N LEU A 217 -14.72 -7.82 1.54
CA LEU A 217 -13.32 -7.38 1.46
C LEU A 217 -12.84 -6.75 2.78
N LYS A 218 -13.73 -6.06 3.48
CA LYS A 218 -13.45 -5.51 4.81
C LYS A 218 -13.23 -6.64 5.83
N ASP A 219 -14.11 -7.63 5.88
CA ASP A 219 -13.95 -8.80 6.76
C ASP A 219 -12.65 -9.58 6.46
N GLU A 220 -12.30 -9.77 5.17
CA GLU A 220 -11.03 -10.37 4.75
C GLU A 220 -9.81 -9.53 5.20
N LEU A 221 -9.89 -8.21 5.11
CA LEU A 221 -8.84 -7.31 5.62
C LEU A 221 -8.66 -7.44 7.13
N GLU A 222 -9.76 -7.55 7.87
CA GLU A 222 -9.76 -7.78 9.32
C GLU A 222 -9.16 -9.15 9.68
N GLU A 223 -9.46 -10.21 8.91
CA GLU A 223 -8.84 -11.53 9.07
C GLU A 223 -7.33 -11.47 8.83
N HIS A 224 -6.89 -10.81 7.76
CA HIS A 224 -5.47 -10.62 7.47
C HIS A 224 -4.76 -9.81 8.56
N ARG A 225 -5.41 -8.81 9.15
CA ARG A 225 -4.87 -8.06 10.30
C ARG A 225 -4.68 -8.97 11.53
N LEU A 226 -5.64 -9.85 11.80
CA LEU A 226 -5.54 -10.82 12.90
C LEU A 226 -4.39 -11.80 12.66
N ILE A 227 -4.26 -12.34 11.44
CA ILE A 227 -3.15 -13.22 11.05
C ILE A 227 -1.81 -12.50 11.22
N ALA A 228 -1.69 -11.23 10.80
CA ALA A 228 -0.48 -10.44 10.97
C ALA A 228 -0.12 -10.23 12.45
N GLN A 229 -1.11 -9.99 13.31
CA GLN A 229 -0.89 -9.92 14.76
C GLN A 229 -0.38 -11.26 15.32
N ASN A 230 -0.96 -12.38 14.89
CA ASN A 230 -0.50 -13.71 15.29
C ASN A 230 0.95 -13.96 14.86
N TYR A 231 1.34 -13.59 13.64
CA TYR A 231 2.73 -13.65 13.18
C TYR A 231 3.66 -12.82 14.06
N LYS A 232 3.26 -11.61 14.47
CA LYS A 232 4.05 -10.77 15.38
C LYS A 232 4.24 -11.43 16.75
N THR A 233 3.22 -12.13 17.28
CA THR A 233 3.36 -12.89 18.53
C THR A 233 4.25 -14.12 18.38
N LEU A 234 4.18 -14.82 17.26
CA LEU A 234 5.08 -15.94 16.95
C LEU A 234 6.52 -15.46 16.80
N GLU A 235 6.73 -14.31 16.17
CA GLU A 235 8.05 -13.70 16.03
C GLU A 235 8.66 -13.35 17.39
N SER A 236 7.88 -12.78 18.32
CA SER A 236 8.35 -12.52 19.68
C SER A 236 8.63 -13.81 20.47
N GLN A 237 7.85 -14.88 20.26
CA GLN A 237 8.16 -16.19 20.82
C GLN A 237 9.46 -16.77 20.23
N ILE A 238 9.70 -16.62 18.93
CA ILE A 238 10.94 -17.07 18.28
C ILE A 238 12.15 -16.30 18.82
N THR A 239 12.06 -14.99 19.02
CA THR A 239 13.17 -14.21 19.59
C THR A 239 13.48 -14.63 21.02
N THR A 240 12.46 -14.89 21.85
CA THR A 240 12.66 -15.41 23.21
C THR A 240 13.28 -16.81 23.22
N TYR A 241 12.85 -17.73 22.34
CA TYR A 241 13.48 -19.05 22.22
C TYR A 241 14.91 -18.98 21.72
N LYS A 242 15.22 -18.08 20.77
CA LYS A 242 16.61 -17.84 20.33
C LYS A 242 17.48 -17.33 21.49
N ALA A 243 16.97 -16.47 22.36
CA ALA A 243 17.68 -16.01 23.55
C ALA A 243 17.95 -17.16 24.53
N LYS A 244 16.93 -17.97 24.85
CA LYS A 244 17.07 -19.17 25.70
C LYS A 244 18.08 -20.16 25.13
N LEU A 245 18.12 -20.33 23.80
CA LEU A 245 19.11 -21.21 23.16
C LEU A 245 20.55 -20.69 23.33
N LYS A 246 20.76 -19.36 23.26
CA LYS A 246 22.08 -18.75 23.53
C LYS A 246 22.49 -18.97 24.99
N GLU A 247 21.56 -18.77 25.93
CA GLU A 247 21.79 -19.01 27.36
C GLU A 247 22.14 -20.48 27.64
N TYR A 248 21.38 -21.42 27.08
CA TYR A 248 21.69 -22.85 27.19
C TYR A 248 23.08 -23.20 26.65
N LYS A 249 23.49 -22.60 25.52
CA LYS A 249 24.85 -22.78 24.98
C LYS A 249 25.92 -22.22 25.92
N ALA A 250 25.67 -21.07 26.55
CA ALA A 250 26.59 -20.50 27.55
C ALA A 250 26.70 -21.39 28.79
N GLN A 251 25.56 -21.84 29.34
CA GLN A 251 25.52 -22.79 30.46
C GLN A 251 26.25 -24.10 30.12
N LYS A 252 26.11 -24.61 28.89
CA LYS A 252 26.84 -25.80 28.44
C LYS A 252 28.36 -25.60 28.43
N ILE A 253 28.84 -24.40 28.10
CA ILE A 253 30.27 -24.07 28.18
C ILE A 253 30.71 -23.96 29.64
N GLU A 254 29.91 -23.32 30.49
CA GLU A 254 30.18 -23.23 31.93
C GLU A 254 30.27 -24.61 32.60
N ILE A 255 29.36 -25.52 32.27
CA ILE A 255 29.41 -26.91 32.74
C ILE A 255 30.73 -27.58 32.35
N LYS A 256 31.19 -27.44 31.11
CA LYS A 256 32.49 -28.00 30.69
C LYS A 256 33.67 -27.43 31.47
N VAL A 257 33.68 -26.12 31.70
CA VAL A 257 34.73 -25.48 32.50
C VAL A 257 34.73 -26.01 33.93
N LEU A 258 33.55 -26.22 34.52
CA LEU A 258 33.42 -26.82 35.85
C LEU A 258 33.87 -28.28 35.86
N GLU A 259 33.54 -29.06 34.83
CA GLU A 259 34.00 -30.44 34.66
C GLU A 259 35.54 -30.51 34.58
N ASP A 260 36.17 -29.64 33.77
CA ASP A 260 37.62 -29.54 33.67
C ASP A 260 38.26 -29.13 35.01
N LYS A 261 37.62 -28.22 35.74
CA LYS A 261 38.06 -27.81 37.08
C LYS A 261 37.95 -28.96 38.09
N VAL A 262 36.90 -29.76 38.05
CA VAL A 262 36.77 -30.96 38.89
C VAL A 262 37.84 -31.99 38.53
N ALA A 263 38.10 -32.22 37.24
CA ALA A 263 39.14 -33.13 36.78
C ALA A 263 40.54 -32.70 37.25
N THR A 264 40.85 -31.40 37.21
CA THR A 264 42.12 -30.87 37.74
C THR A 264 42.22 -31.01 39.26
N TYR A 265 41.15 -30.76 40.01
CA TYR A 265 41.14 -31.02 41.45
C TYR A 265 41.34 -32.50 41.79
N MET A 266 40.71 -33.42 41.05
CA MET A 266 40.93 -34.86 41.23
C MET A 266 42.40 -35.24 40.99
N LYS A 267 43.04 -34.72 39.93
CA LYS A 267 44.48 -34.94 39.69
C LYS A 267 45.35 -34.41 40.82
N SER A 268 45.02 -33.23 41.35
CA SER A 268 45.72 -32.64 42.50
C SER A 268 45.57 -33.49 43.76
N ILE A 269 44.37 -34.04 44.03
CA ILE A 269 44.13 -34.93 45.16
C ILE A 269 44.96 -36.19 45.04
N ILE A 270 44.95 -36.85 43.87
CA ILE A 270 45.77 -38.06 43.63
C ILE A 270 47.26 -37.77 43.87
N ALA A 271 47.78 -36.63 43.39
CA ALA A 271 49.17 -36.24 43.61
C ALA A 271 49.48 -36.01 45.11
N LEU A 272 48.55 -35.38 45.86
CA LEU A 272 48.71 -35.20 47.31
C LEU A 272 48.66 -36.54 48.06
N GLU A 273 47.81 -37.48 47.64
CA GLU A 273 47.76 -38.83 48.19
C GLU A 273 49.04 -39.63 47.90
N ASP A 274 49.62 -39.48 46.71
CA ASP A 274 50.94 -40.04 46.35
C ASP A 274 52.04 -39.50 47.28
N GLU A 275 52.09 -38.17 47.48
CA GLU A 275 53.05 -37.55 48.39
C GLU A 275 52.81 -37.97 49.85
N GLN A 276 51.56 -38.13 50.27
CA GLN A 276 51.23 -38.65 51.61
C GLN A 276 51.73 -40.09 51.79
N ARG A 277 51.59 -40.94 50.78
CA ARG A 277 52.15 -42.31 50.81
C ARG A 277 53.67 -42.31 50.90
N LYS A 278 54.35 -41.44 50.14
CA LYS A 278 55.83 -41.28 50.23
C LYS A 278 56.26 -40.80 51.62
N ASN A 279 55.58 -39.81 52.16
CA ASN A 279 55.83 -39.31 53.52
C ASN A 279 55.63 -40.40 54.57
N GLY A 280 54.61 -41.26 54.41
CA GLY A 280 54.42 -42.44 55.26
C GLY A 280 55.62 -43.39 55.23
N ALA A 281 56.13 -43.71 54.03
CA ALA A 281 57.31 -44.56 53.88
C ALA A 281 58.59 -43.94 54.47
N LEU A 282 58.81 -42.64 54.24
CA LEU A 282 59.93 -41.90 54.85
C LEU A 282 59.83 -41.87 56.37
N LYS A 283 58.62 -41.72 56.92
CA LYS A 283 58.41 -41.74 58.37
C LYS A 283 58.78 -43.11 58.96
N THR A 284 58.35 -44.21 58.35
CA THR A 284 58.75 -45.56 58.77
C THR A 284 60.27 -45.77 58.68
N GLN A 285 60.91 -45.24 57.63
CA GLN A 285 62.37 -45.29 57.51
C GLN A 285 63.07 -44.49 58.62
N ILE A 286 62.57 -43.29 58.96
CA ILE A 286 63.08 -42.49 60.07
C ILE A 286 62.91 -43.22 61.40
N GLU A 287 61.74 -43.80 61.66
CA GLU A 287 61.47 -44.58 62.88
C GLU A 287 62.43 -45.79 63.00
N SER A 288 62.71 -46.48 61.88
CA SER A 288 63.70 -47.58 61.85
C SER A 288 65.12 -47.10 62.16
N LEU A 289 65.55 -45.97 61.56
CA LEU A 289 66.88 -45.41 61.82
C LEU A 289 67.01 -44.88 63.25
N GLN A 290 65.93 -44.34 63.82
CA GLN A 290 65.89 -43.94 65.23
C GLN A 290 66.06 -45.15 66.15
N LEU A 291 65.38 -46.26 65.87
CA LEU A 291 65.55 -47.50 66.64
C LEU A 291 66.99 -48.03 66.54
N GLU A 292 67.56 -48.08 65.32
CA GLU A 292 68.95 -48.49 65.12
C GLU A 292 69.94 -47.60 65.87
N ASN A 293 69.74 -46.28 65.85
CA ASN A 293 70.54 -45.34 66.63
C ASN A 293 70.42 -45.61 68.13
N SER A 294 69.22 -45.84 68.67
CA SER A 294 69.03 -46.15 70.09
C SER A 294 69.70 -47.49 70.48
N GLU A 295 69.63 -48.51 69.63
CA GLU A 295 70.35 -49.78 69.85
C GLU A 295 71.87 -49.60 69.82
N LEU A 296 72.39 -48.75 68.91
CA LEU A 296 73.81 -48.40 68.87
C LEU A 296 74.24 -47.59 70.09
N GLU A 297 73.43 -46.66 70.57
CA GLU A 297 73.66 -45.92 71.80
C GLU A 297 73.69 -46.86 73.02
N GLU A 298 72.78 -47.84 73.10
CA GLU A 298 72.79 -48.85 74.17
C GLU A 298 74.07 -49.71 74.11
N LYS A 299 74.44 -50.20 72.92
CA LYS A 299 75.71 -50.95 72.72
C LYS A 299 76.93 -50.13 73.10
N LEU A 300 76.95 -48.85 72.72
CA LEU A 300 78.03 -47.93 73.08
C LEU A 300 78.10 -47.75 74.60
N ASN A 301 76.96 -47.55 75.28
CA ASN A 301 76.91 -47.45 76.73
C ASN A 301 77.39 -48.74 77.42
N ASP A 302 77.07 -49.91 76.89
CA ASP A 302 77.57 -51.18 77.41
C ASP A 302 79.07 -51.38 77.16
N GLU A 303 79.61 -50.89 76.06
CA GLU A 303 81.06 -50.87 75.81
C GLU A 303 81.77 -49.90 76.75
N ILE A 304 81.20 -48.72 77.00
CA ILE A 304 81.71 -47.77 78.00
C ILE A 304 81.74 -48.44 79.38
N ARG A 305 80.65 -49.07 79.81
CA ARG A 305 80.62 -49.80 81.10
C ARG A 305 81.65 -50.93 81.17
N ARG A 306 81.87 -51.65 80.07
CA ARG A 306 82.89 -52.71 80.00
C ARG A 306 84.30 -52.13 80.07
N SER A 307 84.55 -51.01 79.37
CA SER A 307 85.80 -50.26 79.44
C SER A 307 86.05 -49.74 80.85
N ASP A 308 85.07 -49.10 81.49
CA ASP A 308 85.17 -48.58 82.86
C ASP A 308 85.49 -49.69 83.87
N LYS A 309 84.86 -50.87 83.72
CA LYS A 309 85.15 -52.04 84.55
C LYS A 309 86.58 -52.53 84.35
N ALA A 310 87.02 -52.67 83.09
CA ALA A 310 88.38 -53.09 82.78
C ALA A 310 89.42 -52.07 83.31
N GLU A 311 89.14 -50.77 83.20
CA GLU A 311 89.99 -49.71 83.74
C GLU A 311 90.07 -49.80 85.28
N PHE A 312 88.95 -50.07 85.97
CA PHE A 312 88.94 -50.29 87.41
C PHE A 312 89.76 -51.53 87.82
N ASP A 313 89.58 -52.65 87.13
CA ASP A 313 90.32 -53.89 87.40
C ASP A 313 91.83 -53.67 87.16
N CYS A 314 92.22 -52.96 86.10
CA CYS A 314 93.60 -52.55 85.84
C CYS A 314 94.17 -51.66 86.96
N LYS A 315 93.40 -50.67 87.43
CA LYS A 315 93.81 -49.81 88.56
C LYS A 315 94.04 -50.64 89.84
N GLN A 316 93.15 -51.57 90.16
CA GLN A 316 93.29 -52.46 91.31
C GLN A 316 94.53 -53.37 91.20
N LEU A 317 94.79 -53.92 90.01
CA LEU A 317 95.99 -54.73 89.76
C LEU A 317 97.27 -53.89 89.89
N ASN A 318 97.27 -52.66 89.38
CA ASN A 318 98.39 -51.73 89.55
C ASN A 318 98.63 -51.39 91.02
N GLU A 319 97.58 -51.10 91.80
CA GLU A 319 97.70 -50.88 93.24
C GLU A 319 98.30 -52.11 93.95
N ARG A 320 97.92 -53.33 93.53
CA ARG A 320 98.47 -54.56 94.08
C ARG A 320 99.94 -54.77 93.68
N ILE A 321 100.31 -54.40 92.46
CA ILE A 321 101.71 -54.38 92.01
C ILE A 321 102.50 -53.39 92.88
N ASP A 322 102.01 -52.18 93.08
CA ASP A 322 102.65 -51.16 93.93
C ASP A 322 102.84 -51.65 95.39
N GLU A 323 101.87 -52.38 95.94
CA GLU A 323 101.99 -53.02 97.26
C GLU A 323 103.10 -54.08 97.28
N ILE A 324 103.11 -54.98 96.29
CA ILE A 324 104.15 -56.02 96.17
C ILE A 324 105.53 -55.39 95.98
N GLU A 325 105.63 -54.30 95.21
CA GLU A 325 106.88 -53.56 95.03
C GLU A 325 107.38 -52.93 96.32
N LYS A 326 106.48 -52.36 97.13
CA LYS A 326 106.81 -51.85 98.47
C LYS A 326 107.25 -52.97 99.41
N GLU A 327 106.55 -54.10 99.43
CA GLU A 327 106.94 -55.29 100.20
C GLU A 327 108.31 -55.82 99.75
N LYS A 328 108.54 -55.91 98.44
CA LYS A 328 109.82 -56.30 97.85
C LYS A 328 110.95 -55.35 98.27
N GLU A 329 110.70 -54.04 98.31
CA GLU A 329 111.68 -53.05 98.76
C GLU A 329 111.91 -53.11 100.27
N HIS A 330 110.86 -53.32 101.07
CA HIS A 330 110.97 -53.57 102.50
C HIS A 330 111.83 -54.81 102.80
N LEU A 331 111.55 -55.94 102.13
CA LEU A 331 112.34 -57.16 102.25
C LEU A 331 113.80 -56.94 101.81
N ARG A 332 114.03 -56.14 100.75
CA ARG A 332 115.39 -55.73 100.37
C ARG A 332 116.06 -54.89 101.45
N GLN A 333 115.34 -54.01 102.11
CA GLN A 333 115.85 -53.22 103.23
C GLN A 333 116.15 -54.11 104.45
N GLU A 334 115.25 -54.98 104.88
CA GLU A 334 115.51 -55.96 105.95
C GLU A 334 116.73 -56.83 105.63
N ARG A 335 116.87 -57.29 104.37
CA ARG A 335 118.05 -58.03 103.92
C ARG A 335 119.32 -57.19 104.03
N ARG A 336 119.26 -55.89 103.74
CA ARG A 336 120.40 -54.95 103.91
C ARG A 336 120.75 -54.80 105.40
N GLU A 337 119.75 -54.59 106.26
CA GLU A 337 119.93 -54.45 107.71
C GLU A 337 120.47 -55.73 108.36
N LEU A 338 119.98 -56.92 107.97
CA LEU A 338 120.52 -58.21 108.39
C LEU A 338 121.96 -58.42 107.93
N ASN A 339 122.29 -58.01 106.70
CA ASN A 339 123.67 -58.01 106.22
C ASN A 339 124.57 -57.06 107.04
N GLU A 340 124.07 -55.88 107.42
CA GLU A 340 124.80 -54.94 108.30
C GLU A 340 124.95 -55.48 109.73
N GLN A 341 123.95 -56.17 110.28
CA GLN A 341 124.03 -56.84 111.58
C GLN A 341 125.04 -58.01 111.57
N LEU A 342 125.13 -58.76 110.46
CA LEU A 342 126.19 -59.74 110.25
C LEU A 342 127.57 -59.08 110.25
N LEU A 343 127.70 -57.91 109.61
CA LEU A 343 128.95 -57.13 109.60
C LEU A 343 129.34 -56.59 110.99
N LEU A 344 128.37 -56.24 111.84
CA LEU A 344 128.61 -55.73 113.19
C LEU A 344 128.87 -56.84 114.23
N ARG A 345 128.39 -58.07 114.00
CA ARG A 345 128.70 -59.24 114.83
C ARG A 345 130.16 -59.70 114.71
N ASP A 346 130.81 -59.41 113.58
CA ASP A 346 132.20 -59.80 113.32
C ASP A 346 133.26 -58.99 114.08
N ASN A 347 132.90 -57.92 114.81
CA ASN A 347 133.87 -56.99 115.41
C ASN A 347 133.99 -57.01 116.95
N SER A 348 133.61 -58.10 117.64
CA SER A 348 134.00 -58.28 119.06
C SER A 348 134.40 -59.72 119.42
N ASN A 349 135.72 -59.93 119.52
CA ASN A 349 136.45 -61.02 120.17
C ASN A 349 136.72 -62.35 119.40
N GLY A 350 137.67 -62.29 118.45
CA GLY A 350 139.05 -62.77 118.67
C GLY A 350 139.45 -64.26 118.46
N ALA A 351 139.83 -64.58 117.21
CA ALA A 351 141.03 -65.34 116.77
C ALA A 351 141.04 -66.91 116.73
N PRO A 352 141.94 -67.58 115.94
CA PRO A 352 142.61 -67.19 114.67
C PRO A 352 142.84 -68.34 113.62
N SER A 353 143.01 -68.00 112.33
CA SER A 353 143.85 -68.71 111.30
C SER A 353 143.62 -68.13 109.89
N LEU A 354 144.55 -67.96 108.93
CA LEU A 354 146.03 -67.83 108.83
C LEU A 354 146.33 -67.41 107.35
N TYR A 355 147.48 -66.76 107.11
CA TYR A 355 148.10 -66.20 105.88
C TYR A 355 147.74 -64.74 105.53
N ASP A 356 148.54 -63.72 105.86
CA ASP A 356 150.00 -63.43 105.66
C ASP A 356 150.30 -63.05 104.18
N GLU A 357 150.16 -61.77 103.82
CA GLU A 357 151.21 -60.72 103.71
C GLU A 357 152.16 -60.87 102.52
N THR A 358 152.10 -59.92 101.58
CA THR A 358 153.25 -59.10 101.11
C THR A 358 152.87 -58.22 99.92
N THR A 359 152.90 -56.90 100.16
CA THR A 359 153.37 -55.83 99.25
C THR A 359 153.18 -56.01 97.74
N ASN A 360 152.22 -55.29 97.13
CA ASN A 360 152.51 -54.43 95.99
C ASN A 360 151.32 -53.56 95.58
N GLU A 361 151.60 -52.33 95.20
CA GLU A 361 150.69 -51.22 94.85
C GLU A 361 149.81 -51.46 93.59
N ASN A 362 149.71 -52.71 93.11
CA ASN A 362 148.86 -53.14 91.98
C ASN A 362 147.44 -53.55 92.38
N SER A 363 147.15 -53.71 93.68
CA SER A 363 145.83 -54.13 94.17
C SER A 363 144.75 -53.02 94.10
N THR A 364 145.18 -51.77 94.03
CA THR A 364 144.31 -50.58 93.84
C THR A 364 143.84 -50.38 92.40
N ALA A 365 144.45 -51.06 91.42
CA ALA A 365 144.01 -51.02 90.02
C ALA A 365 142.90 -52.05 89.76
N VAL A 366 143.01 -53.25 90.32
CA VAL A 366 142.01 -54.33 90.16
C VAL A 366 140.69 -54.00 90.87
N LEU A 367 140.75 -53.34 92.03
CA LEU A 367 139.54 -52.86 92.72
C LEU A 367 138.87 -51.69 91.98
N ARG A 368 139.65 -50.79 91.36
CA ARG A 368 139.11 -49.72 90.51
C ARG A 368 138.50 -50.27 89.22
N GLU A 369 139.10 -51.28 88.60
CA GLU A 369 138.53 -51.95 87.43
C GLU A 369 137.26 -52.75 87.76
N ARG A 370 137.18 -53.36 88.96
CA ARG A 370 135.97 -54.02 89.46
C ARG A 370 134.84 -53.02 89.73
N ILE A 371 135.16 -51.85 90.28
CA ILE A 371 134.18 -50.76 90.50
C ILE A 371 133.72 -50.18 89.16
N ILE A 372 134.63 -49.91 88.22
CA ILE A 372 134.27 -49.44 86.87
C ILE A 372 133.39 -50.46 86.12
N ARG A 373 133.66 -51.77 86.26
CA ARG A 373 132.78 -52.82 85.69
C ARG A 373 131.41 -52.85 86.35
N LEU A 374 131.33 -52.68 87.66
CA LEU A 374 130.05 -52.65 88.38
C LEU A 374 129.27 -51.33 88.15
N GLU A 375 129.96 -50.22 87.92
CA GLU A 375 129.35 -48.94 87.51
C GLU A 375 128.86 -49.00 86.06
N ALA A 376 129.59 -49.65 85.15
CA ALA A 376 129.14 -49.91 83.79
C ALA A 376 127.98 -50.92 83.73
N GLU A 377 127.97 -51.94 84.60
CA GLU A 377 126.86 -52.89 84.74
C GLU A 377 125.61 -52.21 85.36
N LYS A 378 125.81 -51.27 86.30
CA LYS A 378 124.74 -50.43 86.85
C LYS A 378 124.17 -49.43 85.83
N GLU A 379 125.01 -48.78 85.02
CA GLU A 379 124.55 -47.94 83.90
C GLU A 379 123.82 -48.76 82.83
N TYR A 380 124.28 -49.99 82.54
CA TYR A 380 123.63 -50.89 81.59
C TYR A 380 122.25 -51.37 82.07
N LEU A 381 122.11 -51.64 83.38
CA LEU A 381 120.82 -52.00 83.98
C LEU A 381 119.85 -50.79 84.07
N LEU A 382 120.34 -49.58 84.36
CA LEU A 382 119.52 -48.35 84.38
C LEU A 382 119.10 -47.89 82.97
N ALA A 383 119.92 -48.10 81.94
CA ALA A 383 119.55 -47.84 80.55
C ALA A 383 118.59 -48.91 79.97
N GLY A 384 118.53 -50.11 80.60
CA GLY A 384 117.66 -51.21 80.20
C GLY A 384 116.25 -51.22 80.82
N ASP A 385 116.00 -50.38 81.84
CA ASP A 385 114.72 -50.36 82.58
C ASP A 385 113.60 -49.52 81.91
N MET A 386 113.89 -48.82 80.81
CA MET A 386 112.85 -48.48 79.83
C MET A 386 112.81 -49.62 78.83
N ALA A 387 111.98 -50.64 79.08
CA ALA A 387 111.81 -51.74 78.14
C ALA A 387 111.57 -51.16 76.73
N ASP A 388 112.36 -51.59 75.74
CA ASP A 388 112.24 -51.13 74.35
C ASP A 388 110.78 -51.21 73.82
N ASP A 389 109.96 -52.08 74.43
CA ASP A 389 108.52 -52.22 74.21
C ASP A 389 107.68 -50.99 74.55
N GLU A 390 107.94 -50.26 75.66
CA GLU A 390 107.17 -49.05 76.00
C GLU A 390 107.49 -47.90 75.03
N LYS A 391 108.77 -47.80 74.63
CA LYS A 391 109.22 -46.82 73.64
C LYS A 391 108.68 -47.15 72.24
N LEU A 392 108.51 -48.43 71.92
CA LEU A 392 107.82 -48.88 70.71
C LEU A 392 106.32 -48.55 70.77
N GLY A 393 105.64 -48.82 71.88
CA GLY A 393 104.21 -48.50 72.07
C GLY A 393 103.90 -47.01 71.90
N LEU A 394 104.68 -46.13 72.54
CA LEU A 394 104.53 -44.67 72.38
C LEU A 394 104.80 -44.21 70.93
N LYS A 395 105.71 -44.89 70.21
CA LYS A 395 106.02 -44.59 68.82
C LYS A 395 104.91 -45.08 67.87
N GLU A 396 104.30 -46.21 68.16
CA GLU A 396 103.13 -46.72 67.44
C GLU A 396 101.90 -45.85 67.66
N GLU A 397 101.66 -45.38 68.88
CA GLU A 397 100.57 -44.45 69.20
C GLU A 397 100.79 -43.06 68.57
N LEU A 398 102.03 -42.55 68.57
CA LEU A 398 102.37 -41.33 67.85
C LEU A 398 102.14 -41.49 66.33
N ASN A 399 102.50 -42.65 65.77
CA ASN A 399 102.26 -42.94 64.36
C ASN A 399 100.76 -43.05 64.05
N SER A 400 99.97 -43.70 64.91
CA SER A 400 98.51 -43.84 64.73
C SER A 400 97.80 -42.48 64.81
N LEU A 401 98.16 -41.63 65.77
CA LEU A 401 97.68 -40.25 65.87
C LEU A 401 98.10 -39.41 64.66
N THR A 402 99.31 -39.60 64.15
CA THR A 402 99.76 -38.90 62.94
C THR A 402 98.98 -39.35 61.70
N VAL A 403 98.60 -40.63 61.60
CA VAL A 403 97.72 -41.14 60.53
C VAL A 403 96.30 -40.59 60.67
N GLN A 404 95.72 -40.60 61.87
CA GLN A 404 94.40 -40.02 62.14
C GLN A 404 94.36 -38.53 61.80
N LYS A 405 95.38 -37.77 62.18
CA LYS A 405 95.52 -36.36 61.81
C LYS A 405 95.52 -36.16 60.30
N ARG A 406 96.26 -36.96 59.54
CA ARG A 406 96.27 -36.89 58.07
C ARG A 406 94.90 -37.22 57.47
N ASN A 407 94.20 -38.21 58.02
CA ASN A 407 92.86 -38.57 57.55
C ASN A 407 91.87 -37.42 57.78
N LEU A 408 91.85 -36.83 58.98
CA LEU A 408 91.02 -35.66 59.28
C LEU A 408 91.37 -34.47 58.39
N GLU A 409 92.65 -34.22 58.12
CA GLU A 409 93.08 -33.16 57.18
C GLU A 409 92.56 -33.42 55.75
N THR A 410 92.51 -34.68 55.30
CA THR A 410 91.93 -35.02 53.98
C THR A 410 90.41 -34.88 53.94
N GLU A 411 89.70 -35.29 55.01
CA GLU A 411 88.25 -35.12 55.11
C GLU A 411 87.87 -33.64 55.16
N LEU A 412 88.63 -32.81 55.88
CA LEU A 412 88.40 -31.37 55.96
C LEU A 412 88.59 -30.71 54.58
N LYS A 413 89.61 -31.12 53.81
CA LYS A 413 89.79 -30.66 52.41
C LYS A 413 88.64 -31.09 51.50
N LEU A 414 88.16 -32.33 51.63
CA LEU A 414 87.01 -32.82 50.84
C LEU A 414 85.72 -32.07 51.19
N ALA A 415 85.45 -31.83 52.48
CA ALA A 415 84.32 -31.04 52.93
C ALA A 415 84.39 -29.59 52.44
N HIS A 416 85.59 -28.99 52.44
CA HIS A 416 85.81 -27.65 51.92
C HIS A 416 85.52 -27.58 50.40
N ASN A 417 86.06 -28.52 49.63
CA ASN A 417 85.79 -28.61 48.18
C ASN A 417 84.28 -28.78 47.90
N LYS A 418 83.60 -29.63 48.66
CA LYS A 418 82.15 -29.84 48.52
C LYS A 418 81.35 -28.57 48.87
N SER A 419 81.77 -27.82 49.89
CA SER A 419 81.19 -26.51 50.24
C SER A 419 81.38 -25.49 49.12
N ASP A 420 82.55 -25.46 48.49
CA ASP A 420 82.85 -24.55 47.38
C ASP A 420 82.03 -24.88 46.12
N ASP A 421 81.88 -26.17 45.80
CA ASP A 421 81.04 -26.61 44.68
C ASP A 421 79.56 -26.29 44.90
N LEU A 422 79.05 -26.47 46.13
CA LEU A 422 77.70 -26.04 46.49
C LEU A 422 77.55 -24.52 46.38
N ARG A 423 78.55 -23.74 46.80
CA ARG A 423 78.56 -22.28 46.63
C ARG A 423 78.57 -21.86 45.16
N LYS A 424 79.30 -22.55 44.28
CA LYS A 424 79.27 -22.29 42.83
C LYS A 424 77.90 -22.58 42.23
N ARG A 425 77.31 -23.73 42.53
CA ARG A 425 75.95 -24.10 42.07
C ARG A 425 74.89 -23.12 42.54
N LEU A 426 74.98 -22.63 43.78
CA LEU A 426 74.07 -21.60 44.29
C LEU A 426 74.20 -20.27 43.52
N LYS A 427 75.42 -19.86 43.17
CA LYS A 427 75.64 -18.66 42.35
C LYS A 427 75.07 -18.83 40.94
N GLU A 428 75.26 -19.99 40.32
CA GLU A 428 74.70 -20.30 39.00
C GLU A 428 73.17 -20.31 39.01
N LEU A 429 72.55 -20.95 40.01
CA LEU A 429 71.09 -20.93 40.20
C LEU A 429 70.55 -19.51 40.42
N ASN A 430 71.20 -18.72 41.25
CA ASN A 430 70.80 -17.33 41.47
C ASN A 430 70.92 -16.48 40.20
N ALA A 431 71.97 -16.66 39.39
CA ALA A 431 72.10 -15.97 38.11
C ALA A 431 71.00 -16.37 37.10
N ILE A 432 70.59 -17.65 37.09
CA ILE A 432 69.47 -18.12 36.27
C ILE A 432 68.16 -17.47 36.74
N ILE A 433 67.93 -17.39 38.05
CA ILE A 433 66.72 -16.76 38.61
C ILE A 433 66.68 -15.26 38.30
N GLU A 434 67.78 -14.54 38.47
CA GLU A 434 67.86 -13.10 38.16
C GLU A 434 67.65 -12.82 36.67
N SER A 435 68.26 -13.62 35.79
CA SER A 435 68.04 -13.49 34.34
C SER A 435 66.60 -13.83 33.92
N GLY A 436 65.98 -14.85 34.54
CA GLY A 436 64.58 -15.22 34.30
C GLY A 436 63.58 -14.15 34.76
N ASN A 437 63.85 -13.48 35.88
CA ASN A 437 62.97 -12.42 36.41
C ASN A 437 62.99 -11.15 35.53
N PHE A 438 64.15 -10.77 34.99
CA PHE A 438 64.25 -9.61 34.09
C PHE A 438 63.52 -9.86 32.76
N VAL A 439 63.70 -11.04 32.17
CA VAL A 439 63.03 -11.43 30.91
C VAL A 439 61.52 -11.54 31.08
N ASN A 440 61.04 -12.11 32.18
CA ASN A 440 59.60 -12.18 32.46
C ASN A 440 58.97 -10.81 32.72
N SER A 441 59.67 -9.91 33.42
CA SER A 441 59.19 -8.54 33.64
C SER A 441 59.09 -7.74 32.34
N GLY A 442 60.08 -7.86 31.45
CA GLY A 442 60.05 -7.20 30.14
C GLY A 442 58.97 -7.76 29.21
N ARG A 443 58.78 -9.09 29.20
CA ARG A 443 57.74 -9.73 28.38
C ARG A 443 56.32 -9.33 28.83
N LEU A 444 56.12 -9.18 30.15
CA LEU A 444 54.83 -8.74 30.70
C LEU A 444 54.50 -7.29 30.31
N THR A 445 55.47 -6.38 30.33
CA THR A 445 55.24 -4.99 29.91
C THR A 445 55.04 -4.87 28.40
N GLU A 446 55.78 -5.64 27.60
CA GLU A 446 55.55 -5.72 26.14
C GLU A 446 54.16 -6.25 25.80
N GLU A 447 53.69 -7.29 26.49
CA GLU A 447 52.35 -7.86 26.32
C GLU A 447 51.26 -6.86 26.74
N GLN A 448 51.47 -6.12 27.84
CA GLN A 448 50.56 -5.05 28.27
C GLN A 448 50.47 -3.93 27.24
N THR A 449 51.61 -3.44 26.72
CA THR A 449 51.60 -2.39 25.68
C THR A 449 50.99 -2.89 24.37
N ALA A 450 51.15 -4.17 24.01
CA ALA A 450 50.51 -4.76 22.85
C ALA A 450 48.98 -4.82 23.03
N LYS A 451 48.51 -5.18 24.22
CA LYS A 451 47.08 -5.20 24.56
C LYS A 451 46.47 -3.80 24.52
N GLU A 452 47.15 -2.79 25.07
CA GLU A 452 46.70 -1.40 25.02
C GLU A 452 46.61 -0.87 23.58
N ARG A 453 47.61 -1.17 22.73
CA ARG A 453 47.56 -0.86 21.29
C ARG A 453 46.37 -1.51 20.60
N MET A 454 46.07 -2.77 20.92
CA MET A 454 44.94 -3.49 20.35
C MET A 454 43.59 -2.90 20.81
N ILE A 455 43.48 -2.50 22.09
CA ILE A 455 42.28 -1.80 22.61
C ILE A 455 42.05 -0.48 21.88
N ILE A 456 43.10 0.31 21.64
CA ILE A 456 42.99 1.57 20.89
C ILE A 456 42.55 1.30 19.44
N GLN A 457 43.09 0.27 18.79
CA GLN A 457 42.67 -0.11 17.43
C GLN A 457 41.21 -0.56 17.38
N ILE A 458 40.75 -1.34 18.36
CA ILE A 458 39.35 -1.76 18.48
C ILE A 458 38.46 -0.53 18.65
N ALA A 459 38.78 0.38 19.57
CA ALA A 459 38.01 1.60 19.79
C ALA A 459 37.96 2.51 18.54
N GLN A 460 39.07 2.58 17.77
CA GLN A 460 39.08 3.31 16.49
C GLN A 460 38.21 2.66 15.42
N LEU A 461 38.20 1.33 15.34
CA LEU A 461 37.34 0.60 14.42
C LEU A 461 35.87 0.71 14.81
N GLU A 462 35.55 0.65 16.11
CA GLU A 462 34.21 0.86 16.65
C GLU A 462 33.70 2.26 16.32
N ALA A 463 34.50 3.31 16.54
CA ALA A 463 34.13 4.69 16.19
C ALA A 463 33.90 4.87 14.68
N ARG A 464 34.71 4.22 13.83
CA ARG A 464 34.50 4.24 12.37
C ARG A 464 33.22 3.52 11.96
N LEU A 465 32.93 2.39 12.61
CA LEU A 465 31.72 1.62 12.35
C LEU A 465 30.48 2.42 12.77
N GLU A 466 30.52 3.06 13.95
CA GLU A 466 29.45 3.96 14.41
C GLU A 466 29.22 5.12 13.44
N GLN A 467 30.29 5.76 12.95
CA GLN A 467 30.16 6.84 11.98
C GLN A 467 29.53 6.34 10.67
N ALA A 468 30.00 5.21 10.14
CA ALA A 468 29.43 4.61 8.93
C ALA A 468 27.96 4.22 9.11
N THR A 469 27.56 3.74 10.30
CA THR A 469 26.15 3.45 10.59
C THR A 469 25.30 4.71 10.62
N ARG A 470 25.78 5.81 11.22
CA ARG A 470 25.05 7.10 11.23
C ARG A 470 24.90 7.66 9.82
N ASP A 471 25.96 7.57 9.01
CA ASP A 471 25.93 8.03 7.62
C ASP A 471 24.93 7.20 6.78
N LEU A 472 24.87 5.87 6.99
CA LEU A 472 23.87 5.00 6.35
C LEU A 472 22.45 5.30 6.80
N GLU A 473 22.23 5.53 8.10
CA GLU A 473 20.92 5.91 8.64
C GLU A 473 20.45 7.25 8.05
N GLN A 474 21.34 8.22 7.92
CA GLN A 474 21.07 9.49 7.27
C GLN A 474 20.69 9.30 5.79
N GLN A 475 21.46 8.50 5.03
CA GLN A 475 21.13 8.21 3.63
C GLN A 475 19.78 7.49 3.48
N ILE A 476 19.42 6.60 4.40
CA ILE A 476 18.11 5.94 4.41
C ILE A 476 17.00 6.95 4.67
N ALA A 477 17.20 7.89 5.60
CA ALA A 477 16.23 8.95 5.88
C ALA A 477 16.04 9.87 4.67
N GLU A 478 17.13 10.35 4.06
CA GLU A 478 17.10 11.18 2.84
C GLU A 478 16.45 10.44 1.66
N LYS A 479 16.72 9.15 1.50
CA LYS A 479 16.06 8.33 0.47
C LYS A 479 14.56 8.19 0.71
N LYS A 480 14.12 8.07 1.97
CA LYS A 480 12.69 8.01 2.31
C LYS A 480 12.00 9.33 1.98
N THR A 481 12.55 10.46 2.39
CA THR A 481 11.98 11.79 2.09
C THR A 481 11.93 12.03 0.58
N LEU A 482 13.00 11.70 -0.16
CA LEU A 482 13.02 11.83 -1.62
C LEU A 482 11.98 10.92 -2.29
N ASN A 483 11.75 9.72 -1.76
CA ASN A 483 10.74 8.81 -2.29
C ASN A 483 9.31 9.33 -2.01
N GLU A 484 9.06 9.91 -0.84
CA GLU A 484 7.80 10.58 -0.52
C GLU A 484 7.55 11.77 -1.47
N GLU A 485 8.54 12.64 -1.68
CA GLU A 485 8.48 13.73 -2.66
C GLU A 485 8.21 13.23 -4.08
N LEU A 486 8.87 12.15 -4.49
CA LEU A 486 8.65 11.52 -5.79
C LEU A 486 7.21 10.99 -5.93
N THR A 487 6.65 10.38 -4.88
CA THR A 487 5.26 9.91 -4.91
C THR A 487 4.26 11.06 -4.99
N LEU A 488 4.49 12.15 -4.27
CA LEU A 488 3.68 13.37 -4.34
C LEU A 488 3.75 13.99 -5.74
N SER A 489 4.95 14.12 -6.30
CA SER A 489 5.14 14.65 -7.66
C SER A 489 4.44 13.77 -8.71
N LYS A 490 4.54 12.44 -8.61
CA LYS A 490 3.81 11.51 -9.50
C LYS A 490 2.29 11.67 -9.37
N GLN A 491 1.78 11.87 -8.16
CA GLN A 491 0.34 12.09 -7.95
C GLN A 491 -0.11 13.44 -8.54
N GLN A 492 0.69 14.50 -8.39
CA GLN A 492 0.42 15.80 -9.01
C GLN A 492 0.39 15.70 -10.53
N ALA A 493 1.40 15.06 -11.13
CA ALA A 493 1.45 14.84 -12.58
C ALA A 493 0.26 13.99 -13.08
N LYS A 494 -0.18 12.99 -12.31
CA LYS A 494 -1.39 12.21 -12.63
C LYS A 494 -2.63 13.09 -12.59
N ASN A 495 -2.81 13.89 -11.53
CA ASN A 495 -3.96 14.79 -11.41
C ASN A 495 -4.01 15.83 -12.55
N GLU A 496 -2.85 16.37 -12.95
CA GLU A 496 -2.75 17.29 -14.09
C GLU A 496 -3.07 16.59 -15.41
N LYS A 497 -2.55 15.39 -15.62
CA LYS A 497 -2.90 14.56 -16.78
C LYS A 497 -4.41 14.32 -16.82
N ASP A 498 -5.04 13.93 -15.71
CA ASP A 498 -6.47 13.65 -15.65
C ASP A 498 -7.29 14.92 -15.98
N ARG A 499 -6.88 16.08 -15.45
CA ARG A 499 -7.48 17.39 -15.80
C ARG A 499 -7.35 17.69 -17.28
N LEU A 500 -6.17 17.52 -17.87
CA LEU A 500 -5.94 17.74 -19.30
C LEU A 500 -6.78 16.77 -20.14
N THR A 501 -6.84 15.49 -19.76
CA THR A 501 -7.69 14.52 -20.46
C THR A 501 -9.17 14.88 -20.39
N HIS A 502 -9.65 15.40 -19.25
CA HIS A 502 -11.01 15.89 -19.12
C HIS A 502 -11.29 17.09 -20.04
N TYR A 503 -10.36 18.04 -20.14
CA TYR A 503 -10.50 19.16 -21.08
C TYR A 503 -10.45 18.71 -22.54
N MET A 504 -9.56 17.76 -22.88
CA MET A 504 -9.50 17.19 -24.23
C MET A 504 -10.79 16.44 -24.59
N GLU A 505 -11.36 15.69 -23.65
CA GLU A 505 -12.64 14.99 -23.84
C GLU A 505 -13.80 15.98 -24.00
N LYS A 506 -13.83 17.05 -23.19
CA LYS A 506 -14.82 18.13 -23.33
C LYS A 506 -14.70 18.82 -24.70
N ALA A 507 -13.48 19.08 -25.16
CA ALA A 507 -13.24 19.65 -26.48
C ALA A 507 -13.69 18.69 -27.60
N ARG A 508 -13.42 17.38 -27.47
CA ARG A 508 -13.91 16.36 -28.41
C ARG A 508 -15.43 16.35 -28.50
N ARG A 509 -16.14 16.32 -27.37
CA ARG A 509 -17.61 16.39 -27.36
C ARG A 509 -18.14 17.66 -28.02
N MET A 510 -17.50 18.80 -27.74
CA MET A 510 -17.89 20.06 -28.39
C MET A 510 -17.69 20.02 -29.91
N ILE A 511 -16.61 19.38 -30.39
CA ILE A 511 -16.38 19.18 -31.82
C ILE A 511 -17.43 18.23 -32.40
N GLU A 512 -17.74 17.11 -31.73
CA GLU A 512 -18.79 16.18 -32.15
C GLU A 512 -20.16 16.88 -32.21
N ASP A 513 -20.53 17.68 -31.21
CA ASP A 513 -21.76 18.46 -31.19
C ASP A 513 -21.82 19.47 -32.36
N LEU A 514 -20.70 20.16 -32.64
CA LEU A 514 -20.60 21.09 -33.76
C LEU A 514 -20.63 20.37 -35.12
N GLU A 515 -19.99 19.21 -35.24
CA GLU A 515 -20.03 18.37 -36.43
C GLU A 515 -21.44 17.80 -36.66
N GLU A 516 -22.16 17.43 -35.60
CA GLU A 516 -23.55 16.97 -35.68
C GLU A 516 -24.50 18.11 -36.05
N GLN A 517 -24.29 19.31 -35.50
CA GLN A 517 -24.98 20.52 -35.95
C GLN A 517 -24.67 20.83 -37.42
N ASN A 518 -23.42 20.72 -37.85
CA ASN A 518 -23.04 20.91 -39.25
C ASN A 518 -23.63 19.82 -40.16
N ARG A 519 -23.69 18.56 -39.73
CA ARG A 519 -24.37 17.48 -40.47
C ARG A 519 -25.89 17.70 -40.53
N ALA A 520 -26.51 18.24 -39.49
CA ALA A 520 -27.91 18.64 -39.52
C ALA A 520 -28.16 19.82 -40.49
N VAL A 521 -27.20 20.74 -40.60
CA VAL A 521 -27.20 21.84 -41.59
C VAL A 521 -27.00 21.31 -43.01
N GLU A 522 -26.03 20.42 -43.24
CA GLU A 522 -25.72 19.82 -44.55
C GLU A 522 -26.78 18.80 -45.01
N GLY A 523 -27.41 18.09 -44.07
CA GLY A 523 -28.50 17.15 -44.28
C GLY A 523 -29.87 17.78 -44.56
N GLY A 524 -29.95 19.11 -44.62
CA GLY A 524 -31.16 19.83 -45.04
C GLY A 524 -32.25 19.97 -43.98
N ALA A 525 -31.91 19.92 -42.68
CA ALA A 525 -32.87 20.10 -41.58
C ALA A 525 -33.06 21.56 -41.12
N LEU A 526 -32.34 22.52 -41.71
CA LEU A 526 -32.83 23.90 -41.81
C LEU A 526 -33.51 23.99 -43.18
N SER A 527 -34.82 24.14 -43.18
CA SER A 527 -35.56 24.30 -44.45
C SER A 527 -34.91 25.43 -45.23
N ARG A 528 -34.74 25.29 -46.55
CA ARG A 528 -34.34 26.39 -47.46
C ARG A 528 -35.07 27.69 -47.10
N HIS A 529 -36.32 27.56 -46.65
CA HIS A 529 -37.16 28.62 -46.15
C HIS A 529 -36.62 29.37 -44.91
N GLU A 530 -36.05 28.69 -43.92
CA GLU A 530 -35.49 29.29 -42.70
C GLU A 530 -34.18 30.02 -43.00
N PHE A 531 -33.33 29.44 -43.86
CA PHE A 531 -32.14 30.13 -44.37
C PHE A 531 -32.52 31.39 -45.15
N ASP A 532 -33.51 31.31 -46.03
CA ASP A 532 -34.00 32.46 -46.78
C ASP A 532 -34.73 33.48 -45.88
N SER A 533 -35.31 33.05 -44.75
CA SER A 533 -35.91 33.93 -43.75
C SER A 533 -34.84 34.70 -42.97
N ILE A 534 -33.84 34.01 -42.44
CA ILE A 534 -32.70 34.62 -41.73
C ILE A 534 -31.93 35.54 -42.67
N ARG A 535 -31.78 35.16 -43.95
CA ARG A 535 -31.16 36.00 -44.98
C ARG A 535 -31.94 37.29 -45.20
N ARG A 536 -33.27 37.20 -45.33
CA ARG A 536 -34.16 38.37 -45.47
C ARG A 536 -34.12 39.24 -44.22
N GLU A 537 -34.23 38.66 -43.03
CA GLU A 537 -34.13 39.41 -41.77
C GLU A 537 -32.79 40.15 -41.66
N ARG A 538 -31.67 39.47 -41.93
CA ARG A 538 -30.35 40.11 -41.96
C ARG A 538 -30.29 41.26 -42.95
N ASP A 539 -30.84 41.10 -44.16
CA ASP A 539 -30.81 42.13 -45.18
C ASP A 539 -31.72 43.33 -44.81
N THR A 540 -32.86 43.08 -44.13
CA THR A 540 -33.69 44.16 -43.54
C THR A 540 -33.00 44.87 -42.39
N TYR A 541 -32.30 44.16 -41.50
CA TYR A 541 -31.52 44.78 -40.42
C TYR A 541 -30.36 45.62 -40.98
N LYS A 542 -29.69 45.15 -42.04
CA LYS A 542 -28.67 45.94 -42.74
C LYS A 542 -29.25 47.23 -43.31
N GLN A 543 -30.38 47.16 -44.01
CA GLN A 543 -31.06 48.35 -44.53
C GLN A 543 -31.49 49.32 -43.42
N ASN A 544 -32.02 48.80 -42.31
CA ASN A 544 -32.38 49.63 -41.14
C ASN A 544 -31.16 50.29 -40.50
N ILE A 545 -30.04 49.59 -40.39
CA ILE A 545 -28.78 50.16 -39.88
C ILE A 545 -28.27 51.25 -40.83
N GLU A 546 -28.32 51.03 -42.14
CA GLU A 546 -27.94 52.05 -43.13
C GLU A 546 -28.82 53.30 -43.02
N ALA A 547 -30.15 53.12 -42.93
CA ALA A 547 -31.11 54.21 -42.77
C ALA A 547 -30.91 54.98 -41.45
N LEU A 548 -30.64 54.28 -40.35
CA LEU A 548 -30.34 54.89 -39.06
C LEU A 548 -29.01 55.65 -39.09
N LYS A 549 -27.99 55.11 -39.76
CA LYS A 549 -26.72 55.82 -39.98
C LYS A 549 -26.90 57.08 -40.81
N GLU A 550 -27.65 57.02 -41.91
CA GLU A 550 -27.98 58.20 -42.72
C GLU A 550 -28.77 59.24 -41.92
N SER A 551 -29.77 58.82 -41.13
CA SER A 551 -30.54 59.73 -40.27
C SER A 551 -29.67 60.37 -39.20
N HIS A 552 -28.77 59.61 -38.58
CA HIS A 552 -27.83 60.13 -37.61
C HIS A 552 -26.86 61.13 -38.26
N GLU A 553 -26.36 60.82 -39.45
CA GLU A 553 -25.45 61.71 -40.17
C GLU A 553 -26.13 63.02 -40.57
N ARG A 554 -27.39 62.97 -41.05
CA ARG A 554 -28.20 64.16 -41.31
C ARG A 554 -28.45 65.00 -40.06
N SER A 555 -28.72 64.35 -38.93
CA SER A 555 -28.89 65.05 -37.64
C SER A 555 -27.58 65.70 -37.18
N ARG A 556 -26.45 65.02 -37.37
CA ARG A 556 -25.11 65.54 -37.06
C ARG A 556 -24.79 66.77 -37.91
N THR A 557 -25.02 66.71 -39.23
CA THR A 557 -24.78 67.86 -40.11
C THR A 557 -25.69 69.04 -39.77
N MET A 558 -26.96 68.80 -39.44
CA MET A 558 -27.88 69.86 -38.99
C MET A 558 -27.38 70.51 -37.70
N GLN A 559 -26.95 69.70 -36.73
CA GLN A 559 -26.41 70.22 -35.47
C GLN A 559 -25.11 71.01 -35.68
N GLU A 560 -24.24 70.60 -36.59
CA GLU A 560 -23.04 71.36 -36.97
C GLU A 560 -23.39 72.69 -37.64
N GLU A 561 -24.41 72.71 -38.51
CA GLU A 561 -24.92 73.95 -39.11
C GLU A 561 -25.53 74.87 -38.06
N GLU A 562 -26.34 74.36 -37.14
CA GLU A 562 -26.89 75.11 -36.01
C GLU A 562 -25.77 75.66 -35.13
N GLN A 563 -24.75 74.86 -34.80
CA GLN A 563 -23.59 75.32 -34.03
C GLN A 563 -22.82 76.41 -34.77
N ARG A 564 -22.64 76.30 -36.09
CA ARG A 564 -22.04 77.37 -36.91
C ARG A 564 -22.88 78.64 -36.84
N LEU A 565 -24.20 78.55 -37.00
CA LEU A 565 -25.14 79.68 -36.87
C LEU A 565 -25.07 80.32 -35.49
N PHE A 566 -25.09 79.53 -34.41
CA PHE A 566 -24.93 80.01 -33.04
C PHE A 566 -23.59 80.70 -32.84
N THR A 567 -22.51 80.10 -33.35
CA THR A 567 -21.16 80.66 -33.23
C THR A 567 -21.06 81.97 -33.99
N THR A 568 -21.53 82.02 -35.24
CA THR A 568 -21.59 83.24 -36.05
C THR A 568 -22.44 84.32 -35.38
N HIS A 569 -23.62 83.98 -34.86
CA HIS A 569 -24.49 84.92 -34.15
C HIS A 569 -23.86 85.43 -32.85
N ALA A 570 -23.21 84.55 -32.07
CA ALA A 570 -22.47 84.93 -30.87
C ALA A 570 -21.28 85.84 -31.20
N TYR A 571 -20.53 85.55 -32.27
CA TYR A 571 -19.47 86.43 -32.76
C TYR A 571 -20.02 87.81 -33.17
N TYR A 572 -21.14 87.86 -33.90
CA TYR A 572 -21.80 89.12 -34.24
C TYR A 572 -22.24 89.89 -32.99
N MET A 573 -22.90 89.23 -32.03
CA MET A 573 -23.32 89.84 -30.76
C MET A 573 -22.15 90.39 -29.95
N VAL A 574 -21.03 89.66 -29.87
CA VAL A 574 -19.81 90.13 -29.18
C VAL A 574 -19.19 91.29 -29.95
N PHE A 575 -19.08 91.21 -31.27
CA PHE A 575 -18.50 92.28 -32.10
C PHE A 575 -19.31 93.59 -31.97
N TYR A 576 -20.64 93.51 -32.08
CA TYR A 576 -21.52 94.68 -31.91
C TYR A 576 -21.59 95.18 -30.46
N ALA A 577 -21.47 94.32 -29.45
CA ALA A 577 -21.39 94.73 -28.04
C ALA A 577 -20.07 95.43 -27.68
N PHE A 578 -19.00 95.21 -28.45
CA PHE A 578 -17.74 95.94 -28.32
C PHE A 578 -17.75 97.28 -29.08
N ASP A 579 -18.48 97.39 -30.19
CA ASP A 579 -18.67 98.65 -30.91
C ASP A 579 -19.59 99.63 -30.18
N ASP A 580 -20.56 99.16 -29.36
CA ASP A 580 -21.42 100.02 -28.52
C ASP A 580 -20.71 100.58 -27.26
N LYS A 581 -19.43 100.26 -27.06
CA LYS A 581 -18.59 100.76 -25.94
C LYS A 581 -17.39 101.60 -26.37
N ARG A 582 -17.34 102.05 -27.63
CA ARG A 582 -16.46 103.12 -28.11
C ARG A 582 -17.28 104.33 -28.51
#